data_AF-A0A269Z0X0-F1
#
_entry.id   AF-A0A269Z0X0-F1
#
_cell.length_a   1.000
_cell.length_b   1.000
_cell.length_c   1.000
_cell.angle_alpha   90.00
_cell.angle_beta   90.00
_cell.angle_gamma   90.00
#
_symmetry.space_group_name_H-M   'P 1'
#
loop_
_entity.id
_entity.type
_entity.pdbx_description
1 polymer ?
#
loop_
_entity_poly.entity_id
_entity_poly.type
_entity_poly.pdbx_seq_one_letter_code
_entity_poly.pdbx_strand_id
1 'polypeptide(L)' 'MSKVIGLTGGIASGKSTVSELLTAFGFKVVDADTAAREAVAKGTPGIEKVREVFGD' A
#
# COMPACT_ATOMS: atom_id res chain seq x y z
N MET A 1 -1.70 22.12 -4.13
CA MET A 1 -2.08 20.82 -3.51
C MET A 1 -2.55 19.87 -4.60
N SER A 2 -2.08 18.63 -4.59
CA SER A 2 -2.61 17.57 -5.46
C SER A 2 -3.90 16.98 -4.88
N LYS A 3 -4.84 16.57 -5.73
CA LYS A 3 -6.03 15.82 -5.29
C LYS A 3 -5.65 14.36 -5.02
N VAL A 4 -6.19 13.78 -3.95
CA VAL A 4 -6.04 12.36 -3.60
C VAL A 4 -7.35 11.64 -3.88
N ILE A 5 -7.28 10.51 -4.59
CA ILE A 5 -8.44 9.69 -4.96
C ILE A 5 -8.21 8.28 -4.44
N GLY A 6 -9.16 7.75 -3.67
CA GLY A 6 -9.11 6.38 -3.17
C GLY A 6 -9.63 5.38 -4.20
N LEU A 7 -8.80 4.43 -4.61
CA LEU A 7 -9.22 3.26 -5.40
C LEU A 7 -9.49 2.08 -4.46
N THR A 8 -10.72 1.57 -4.45
CA THR A 8 -11.14 0.44 -3.61
C THR A 8 -12.06 -0.51 -4.40
N GLY A 9 -12.45 -1.62 -3.79
CA GLY A 9 -13.23 -2.68 -4.40
C GLY A 9 -12.99 -4.04 -3.71
N GLY A 10 -13.94 -4.96 -3.88
CA GLY A 10 -13.87 -6.31 -3.30
C GLY A 10 -12.73 -7.17 -3.86
N ILE A 11 -12.57 -8.38 -3.32
CA ILE A 11 -11.63 -9.37 -3.87
C ILE A 11 -11.95 -9.66 -5.34
N ALA A 12 -10.92 -9.84 -6.16
CA ALA A 12 -11.04 -10.10 -7.60
C ALA A 12 -11.82 -9.04 -8.44
N SER A 13 -12.05 -7.83 -7.90
CA SER A 13 -12.77 -6.77 -8.63
C SER A 13 -11.93 -6.02 -9.66
N GLY A 14 -10.69 -6.44 -9.94
CA GLY A 14 -9.82 -5.79 -10.91
C GLY A 14 -9.12 -4.50 -10.44
N LYS A 15 -9.01 -4.25 -9.12
CA LYS A 15 -8.31 -3.05 -8.58
C LYS A 15 -6.89 -2.90 -9.12
N SER A 16 -6.10 -3.98 -9.11
CA SER A 16 -4.72 -3.98 -9.62
C SER A 16 -4.68 -3.56 -11.09
N THR A 17 -5.58 -4.10 -11.91
CA THR A 17 -5.72 -3.70 -13.33
C THR A 17 -6.03 -2.22 -13.49
N VAL A 18 -6.97 -1.68 -12.71
CA VAL A 18 -7.29 -0.23 -12.76
C VAL A 18 -6.09 0.61 -12.30
N SER A 19 -5.37 0.18 -11.27
CA SER A 19 -4.18 0.89 -10.77
C SER A 19 -3.03 0.90 -11.78
N GLU A 20 -2.83 -0.21 -12.52
CA GLU A 20 -1.85 -0.31 -13.60
C GLU A 20 -2.20 0.62 -14.77
N LEU A 21 -3.48 0.66 -15.15
CA LEU A 21 -3.97 1.58 -16.17
C LEU A 21 -3.74 3.04 -15.78
N LEU A 22 -4.09 3.43 -14.55
CA LEU A 22 -3.84 4.78 -14.04
C LEU A 22 -2.35 5.14 -14.11
N THR A 23 -1.48 4.21 -13.72
CA THR A 23 -0.03 4.39 -13.82
C THR A 23 0.41 4.58 -15.27
N ALA A 24 -0.11 3.78 -16.22
CA ALA A 24 0.18 3.88 -17.64
C ALA A 24 -0.29 5.22 -18.25
N PHE A 25 -1.37 5.82 -17.72
CA PHE A 25 -1.83 7.15 -18.07
C PHE A 25 -1.06 8.29 -17.38
N GLY A 26 0.00 7.99 -16.63
CA GLY A 26 0.87 8.98 -15.99
C GLY A 26 0.39 9.46 -14.61
N PHE A 27 -0.60 8.80 -14.01
CA PHE A 27 -0.98 9.10 -12.63
C PHE A 27 0.01 8.46 -11.66
N LYS A 28 0.33 9.18 -10.58
CA LYS A 28 1.05 8.60 -9.46
C LYS A 28 0.11 7.73 -8.64
N VAL A 29 0.38 6.43 -8.62
CA VAL A 29 -0.34 5.46 -7.79
C VAL A 29 0.46 5.20 -6.51
N VAL A 30 -0.24 5.16 -5.38
CA VAL A 30 0.30 4.74 -4.09
C VAL A 30 -0.47 3.50 -3.66
N ASP A 31 0.23 2.37 -3.56
CA ASP A 31 -0.37 1.07 -3.22
C ASP A 31 -0.26 0.82 -1.71
N ALA A 32 -1.41 0.57 -1.07
CA ALA A 32 -1.49 0.40 0.37
C ALA A 32 -0.89 -0.94 0.86
N ASP A 33 -1.03 -2.01 0.07
CA ASP A 33 -0.50 -3.34 0.42
C ASP A 33 1.03 -3.32 0.39
N THR A 34 1.60 -2.61 -0.60
CA THR A 34 3.04 -2.37 -0.73
C THR A 34 3.55 -1.54 0.43
N ALA A 35 2.90 -0.40 0.71
CA ALA A 35 3.27 0.46 1.83
C ALA A 35 3.19 -0.26 3.18
N ALA A 36 2.20 -1.14 3.37
CA ALA A 36 2.06 -1.93 4.59
C ALA A 36 3.23 -2.91 4.77
N ARG A 37 3.67 -3.59 3.70
CA ARG A 37 4.84 -4.49 3.74
C ARG A 37 6.12 -3.72 4.03
N GLU A 38 6.31 -2.58 3.39
CA GLU A 38 7.48 -1.71 3.59
C GLU A 38 7.53 -1.15 5.01
N ALA A 39 6.38 -0.78 5.58
CA ALA A 39 6.28 -0.24 6.93
C ALA A 39 6.83 -1.20 7.99
N VAL A 40 6.72 -2.52 7.78
CA VAL A 40 7.20 -3.58 8.69
C VAL A 40 8.36 -4.38 8.12
N ALA A 41 9.06 -3.85 7.11
CA ALA A 41 10.26 -4.49 6.60
C ALA A 41 11.34 -4.61 7.69
N LYS A 42 12.26 -5.58 7.53
CA LYS A 42 13.33 -5.81 8.50
C LYS A 42 14.14 -4.53 8.75
N GLY A 43 14.29 -4.16 10.02
CA GLY A 43 15.05 -2.99 10.44
C GLY A 43 14.25 -1.68 10.41
N THR A 44 12.95 -1.71 10.12
CA THR A 44 12.12 -0.51 10.27
C THR A 44 11.66 -0.33 11.72
N PRO A 45 11.33 0.90 12.14
CA PRO A 45 10.65 1.11 13.43
C PRO A 45 9.29 0.41 13.52
N GLY A 46 8.68 0.06 12.38
CA GLY A 46 7.39 -0.61 12.36
C GLY A 46 7.48 -2.05 12.85
N ILE A 47 8.49 -2.82 12.44
CA ILE A 47 8.64 -4.20 12.90
C ILE A 47 8.97 -4.28 14.40
N GLU A 48 9.77 -3.33 14.92
CA GLU A 48 10.09 -3.28 16.35
C GLU A 48 8.84 -3.01 17.21
N LYS A 49 7.97 -2.09 16.79
CA LYS A 49 6.69 -1.85 17.47
C LYS A 49 5.76 -3.06 17.45
N VAL A 50 5.76 -3.84 16.37
CA VAL A 50 4.98 -5.08 16.30
C VAL A 50 5.52 -6.07 17.35
N ARG A 51 6.84 -6.23 17.45
CA ARG A 51 7.48 -7.11 18.45
C ARG A 51 7.23 -6.68 19.89
N GLU A 52 7.28 -5.39 20.18
CA GLU A 52 6.97 -4.86 21.52
C GLU A 52 5.57 -5.27 22.01
N VAL A 53 4.60 -5.38 21.09
CA VAL A 53 3.21 -5.72 21.40
C VAL A 53 2.96 -7.23 21.41
N PHE A 54 3.54 -7.95 20.45
CA PHE A 54 3.16 -9.35 20.18
C PHE A 54 4.25 -10.39 20.52
N GLY A 55 5.46 -9.96 20.88
CA GLY A 55 6.63 -10.82 21.04
C GLY A 55 7.37 -11.07 19.72
N ASP A 56 8.46 -11.84 19.81
CA ASP A 56 9.23 -12.32 18.65
C ASP A 56 8.63 -13.59 18.04
#